data_AF-A9ERH9-F1
#
_entry.id   AF-A9ERH9-F1
#
_cell.length_a   1.000
_cell.length_b   1.000
_cell.length_c   1.000
_cell.angle_alpha   90.00
_cell.angle_beta   90.00
_cell.angle_gamma   90.00
#
_symmetry.space_group_name_H-M   'P 1'
#
loop_
_entity.id
_entity.type
_entity.pdbx_description
1 polymer ?
#
loop_
_entity_poly.entity_id
_entity_poly.type
_entity_poly.pdbx_seq_one_letter_code
_entity_poly.pdbx_strand_id
1 'polypeptide(L)'
;MAIMKRVTCITRTNLQGAHERIQALGGVNADGTRWHRSQADVASDINSGRCDYYVEQPGGHRVILVVARSSTGYVYVKTQADGELPNNLLSLPDCR
;
A
#
# COMPACT_ATOMS: atom_id res chain seq x y z
N MET A 1 17.75 4.99 8.62
CA MET A 1 17.46 4.05 7.51
C MET A 1 15.98 3.71 7.59
N ALA A 2 15.26 3.76 6.47
CA ALA A 2 13.84 3.40 6.45
C ALA A 2 13.68 1.88 6.57
N ILE A 3 12.68 1.43 7.32
CA ILE A 3 12.36 0.01 7.45
C ILE A 3 11.54 -0.41 6.21
N MET A 4 12.05 -1.40 5.47
CA MET A 4 11.38 -1.94 4.29
C MET A 4 10.34 -2.99 4.69
N LYS A 5 9.09 -2.76 4.29
CA LYS A 5 7.95 -3.63 4.59
C LYS A 5 7.32 -4.16 3.31
N ARG A 6 7.16 -5.48 3.22
CA ARG A 6 6.49 -6.12 2.09
C ARG A 6 4.99 -6.08 2.32
N VAL A 7 4.25 -5.55 1.36
CA VAL A 7 2.78 -5.65 1.29
C VAL A 7 2.43 -6.98 0.62
N THR A 8 1.54 -7.75 1.25
CA THR A 8 1.09 -9.05 0.73
C THR A 8 -0.42 -9.15 0.60
N CYS A 9 -1.18 -8.26 1.26
CA CYS A 9 -2.63 -8.24 1.21
C CYS A 9 -3.17 -6.82 1.40
N ILE A 10 -4.44 -6.62 1.04
CA ILE A 10 -5.18 -5.39 1.30
C ILE A 10 -6.48 -5.71 2.04
N THR A 11 -7.00 -4.75 2.80
CA THR A 11 -8.39 -4.79 3.28
C THR A 11 -9.19 -3.84 2.41
N ARG A 12 -10.15 -4.39 1.66
CA ARG A 12 -11.05 -3.60 0.83
C ARG A 12 -12.18 -3.00 1.67
N THR A 13 -12.73 -1.89 1.21
CA THR A 13 -13.97 -1.31 1.74
C THR A 13 -15.06 -1.34 0.67
N ASN A 14 -16.31 -1.26 1.11
CA ASN A 14 -17.48 -1.18 0.22
C ASN A 14 -17.72 0.23 -0.34
N LEU A 15 -16.80 1.18 -0.11
CA LEU A 15 -16.89 2.53 -0.68
C LEU A 15 -16.76 2.47 -2.21
N GLN A 16 -17.59 3.23 -2.92
CA GLN A 16 -17.65 3.21 -4.38
C GLN A 16 -16.52 4.02 -5.05
N GLY A 17 -15.86 4.93 -4.31
CA GLY A 17 -14.79 5.77 -4.84
C GLY A 17 -13.58 4.95 -5.28
N ALA A 18 -13.07 5.19 -6.49
CA ALA A 18 -11.99 4.38 -7.07
C ALA A 18 -10.68 4.41 -6.26
N HIS A 19 -10.40 5.53 -5.57
CA HIS A 19 -9.22 5.72 -4.72
C HIS A 19 -9.44 5.27 -3.27
N GLU A 20 -10.70 5.11 -2.85
CA GLU A 20 -11.09 4.77 -1.48
C GLU A 20 -11.24 3.25 -1.29
N ARG A 21 -11.01 2.44 -2.32
CA ARG A 21 -11.25 0.98 -2.30
C ARG A 21 -10.36 0.21 -1.32
N ILE A 22 -9.29 0.81 -0.81
CA ILE A 22 -8.33 0.18 0.10
C ILE A 22 -8.43 0.86 1.47
N GLN A 23 -8.94 0.15 2.47
CA GLN A 23 -9.03 0.64 3.85
C GLN A 23 -7.72 0.46 4.61
N ALA A 24 -7.08 -0.69 4.43
CA ALA A 24 -5.87 -1.06 5.13
C ALA A 24 -4.98 -1.93 4.26
N LEU A 25 -3.70 -2.01 4.62
CA LEU A 25 -2.71 -2.86 4.01
C LEU A 25 -2.15 -3.79 5.06
N GLY A 26 -1.81 -5.00 4.64
CA GLY A 26 -1.16 -5.99 5.48
C GLY A 26 0.01 -6.64 4.77
N GLY A 27 0.92 -7.17 5.57
CA GLY A 27 2.19 -7.61 5.06
C GLY A 27 3.10 -8.25 6.09
N VAL A 28 4.36 -8.39 5.68
CA VAL A 28 5.43 -8.92 6.52
C VAL A 28 6.62 -7.96 6.54
N ASN A 29 7.26 -7.87 7.70
CA ASN A 29 8.55 -7.21 7.89
C ASN A 29 9.69 -8.14 7.44
N ALA A 30 10.92 -7.61 7.37
CA ALA A 30 12.11 -8.39 7.00
C ALA A 30 12.40 -9.53 7.99
N ASP A 31 11.99 -9.41 9.25
CA ASP A 31 12.11 -10.43 10.30
C ASP A 31 10.99 -11.49 10.27
N GLY A 32 10.09 -11.42 9.28
CA GLY A 32 8.95 -12.33 9.14
C GLY A 32 7.73 -11.98 10.01
N THR A 33 7.81 -10.96 10.86
CA THR A 33 6.65 -10.52 11.66
C THR A 33 5.59 -9.89 10.77
N ARG A 34 4.32 -10.18 11.06
CA ARG A 34 3.18 -9.63 10.32
C ARG A 34 2.86 -8.22 10.81
N TRP A 35 2.37 -7.40 9.90
CA TRP A 35 1.82 -6.08 10.21
C TRP A 35 0.52 -5.87 9.46
N HIS A 36 -0.35 -5.04 10.04
CA HIS A 36 -1.57 -4.55 9.44
C HIS A 36 -1.74 -3.09 9.85
N ARG A 37 -1.96 -2.21 8.89
CA ARG A 37 -2.10 -0.76 9.13
C ARG A 37 -3.10 -0.14 8.17
N SER A 38 -3.79 0.91 8.61
CA SER A 38 -4.70 1.65 7.75
C SER A 38 -3.94 2.31 6.58
N GLN A 39 -4.65 2.59 5.49
CA GLN A 39 -4.05 3.27 4.34
C GLN A 39 -3.46 4.64 4.73
N ALA A 40 -4.12 5.35 5.64
CA ALA A 40 -3.66 6.63 6.17
C ALA A 40 -2.37 6.49 6.98
N ASP A 41 -2.24 5.45 7.82
CA ASP A 41 -1.03 5.19 8.58
C ASP A 41 0.15 4.85 7.66
N VAL A 42 -0.08 4.02 6.64
CA VAL A 42 0.95 3.70 5.63
C VAL A 42 1.40 4.98 4.91
N ALA A 43 0.47 5.84 4.52
CA ALA A 43 0.81 7.12 3.90
C ALA A 43 1.62 8.03 4.84
N SER A 44 1.27 8.07 6.12
CA SER A 44 1.99 8.82 7.15
C SER A 44 3.41 8.28 7.38
N ASP A 45 3.57 6.95 7.40
CA ASP A 45 4.87 6.29 7.55
C ASP A 45 5.81 6.57 6.37
N ILE A 46 5.27 6.58 5.14
CA ILE A 46 6.01 6.96 3.92
C ILE A 46 6.39 8.45 3.97
N ASN A 47 5.44 9.34 4.27
CA ASN A 47 5.71 10.79 4.34
C ASN A 47 6.71 11.17 5.43
N SER A 48 6.75 10.41 6.54
CA SER A 48 7.72 10.63 7.62
C SER A 48 9.10 10.01 7.34
N GLY A 49 9.24 9.24 6.25
CA GLY A 49 10.49 8.55 5.90
C GLY A 49 10.89 7.45 6.89
N ARG A 50 9.98 7.01 7.77
CA ARG A 50 10.26 5.97 8.77
C ARG A 50 10.22 4.59 8.16
N CYS A 51 9.26 4.35 7.26
CA CYS A 51 9.08 3.07 6.60
C CYS A 51 8.85 3.27 5.10
N ASP A 52 9.46 2.39 4.32
CA ASP A 52 9.15 2.24 2.91
C ASP A 52 8.39 0.92 2.72
N TYR A 53 7.45 0.94 1.78
CA TYR A 53 6.60 -0.21 1.50
C TYR A 53 6.81 -0.64 0.06
N TYR A 54 6.75 -1.94 -0.20
CA TYR A 54 6.81 -2.47 -1.56
C TYR A 54 5.86 -3.64 -1.76
N VAL A 55 5.41 -3.81 -3.00
CA VAL A 55 4.76 -5.02 -3.49
C VAL A 55 5.80 -5.84 -4.24
N GLU A 56 5.79 -7.15 -4.05
CA GLU A 56 6.57 -8.07 -4.87
C GLU A 56 5.64 -8.71 -5.89
N GLN A 57 5.87 -8.42 -7.17
CA GLN A 57 5.14 -8.95 -8.31
C GLN A 57 5.66 -10.37 -8.68
N PRO A 58 4.88 -11.15 -9.44
CA PRO A 58 5.36 -12.41 -10.02
C PRO A 58 6.70 -12.20 -10.74
N GLY A 59 7.66 -13.10 -10.53
CA GLY A 59 9.02 -12.96 -11.06
C GLY A 59 10.00 -12.19 -10.16
N GLY A 60 9.58 -11.79 -8.95
CA GLY A 60 10.47 -11.20 -7.94
C GLY A 60 10.71 -9.69 -8.10
N HIS A 61 9.99 -9.05 -9.02
CA HIS A 61 10.08 -7.61 -9.24
C HIS A 61 9.44 -6.87 -8.07
N ARG A 62 10.18 -5.93 -7.47
CA ARG A 62 9.69 -5.13 -6.33
C ARG A 62 9.32 -3.74 -6.81
N VAL A 63 8.11 -3.31 -6.48
CA VAL A 63 7.60 -1.98 -6.80
C VAL A 63 7.28 -1.25 -5.51
N ILE A 64 7.89 -0.08 -5.31
CA ILE A 64 7.69 0.73 -4.11
C ILE A 64 6.30 1.39 -4.11
N LEU A 65 5.75 1.58 -2.92
CA LEU A 65 4.56 2.40 -2.72
C LEU A 65 4.95 3.87 -2.58
N VAL A 66 4.09 4.73 -3.10
CA VAL A 66 4.17 6.18 -2.99
C VAL A 66 2.83 6.74 -2.52
N VAL A 67 2.88 7.89 -1.85
CA VAL A 67 1.69 8.64 -1.47
C VAL A 67 1.21 9.47 -2.65
N ALA A 68 -0.08 9.42 -2.92
CA ALA A 68 -0.75 10.22 -3.94
C ALA A 68 -1.95 10.96 -3.35
N ARG A 69 -2.40 12.00 -4.06
CA ARG A 69 -3.62 12.74 -3.74
C ARG A 69 -4.58 12.66 -4.93
N SER A 70 -5.85 12.39 -4.66
CA SER A 70 -6.89 12.45 -5.68
C SER A 70 -7.19 13.91 -6.05
N SER A 71 -7.92 14.11 -7.14
CA SER A 71 -8.44 15.44 -7.53
C SER A 71 -9.36 16.06 -6.47
N THR A 72 -9.96 15.24 -5.61
CA THR A 72 -10.80 15.67 -4.47
C THR A 72 -10.02 15.91 -3.18
N GLY A 73 -8.68 15.75 -3.19
CA GLY A 73 -7.81 15.96 -2.03
C GLY A 73 -7.67 14.76 -1.10
N TYR A 74 -8.24 13.61 -1.46
CA TYR A 74 -8.09 12.37 -0.68
C TYR A 74 -6.66 11.84 -0.81
N VAL A 75 -6.00 11.61 0.32
CA VAL A 75 -4.64 11.04 0.36
C VAL A 75 -4.76 9.52 0.35
N TYR A 76 -4.08 8.88 -0.59
CA TYR A 76 -4.06 7.42 -0.73
C TYR A 76 -2.65 6.92 -1.08
N VAL A 77 -2.46 5.61 -1.05
CA VAL A 77 -1.21 4.97 -1.47
C VAL A 77 -1.42 4.19 -2.76
N LYS A 78 -0.41 4.24 -3.64
CA LYS A 78 -0.35 3.46 -4.88
C LYS A 78 1.08 2.99 -5.11
N THR A 79 1.31 2.06 -6.02
CA THR A 79 2.69 1.74 -6.41
C THR A 79 3.24 2.78 -7.38
N GLN A 80 4.56 2.95 -7.44
CA GLN A 80 5.18 3.90 -8.38
C GLN A 80 4.87 3.58 -9.85
N ALA A 81 4.72 2.29 -10.17
CA ALA A 81 4.34 1.82 -11.51
C ALA A 81 2.85 2.04 -11.83
N ASP A 82 2.03 2.41 -10.85
CA ASP A 82 0.61 2.67 -11.06
C ASP A 82 0.38 4.07 -11.66
N GLY A 83 -0.55 4.12 -12.63
CA GLY A 83 -1.16 5.35 -13.13
C GLY A 83 -2.04 6.02 -12.07
N GLU A 84 -3.26 6.45 -12.40
CA GLU A 84 -4.15 7.07 -11.41
C GLU A 84 -4.75 6.07 -10.40
N LEU A 85 -4.85 4.79 -10.79
CA LEU A 85 -5.46 3.74 -9.96
C LEU A 85 -4.39 2.82 -9.37
N PRO A 86 -4.52 2.39 -8.11
CA PRO A 86 -3.58 1.50 -7.45
C PRO A 86 -3.75 0.04 -7.92
N ASN A 87 -3.59 -0.23 -9.21
CA ASN A 87 -3.87 -1.51 -9.85
C ASN A 87 -3.07 -2.65 -9.21
N ASN A 88 -1.78 -2.43 -8.95
CA ASN A 88 -0.93 -3.45 -8.32
C ASN A 88 -1.38 -3.81 -6.90
N LEU A 89 -1.89 -2.84 -6.13
CA LEU A 89 -2.44 -3.11 -4.80
C LEU A 89 -3.81 -3.79 -4.88
N LEU A 90 -4.65 -3.40 -5.84
CA LEU A 90 -5.98 -3.98 -6.05
C LEU A 90 -5.92 -5.44 -6.52
N SER A 91 -4.81 -5.87 -7.12
CA SER A 91 -4.54 -7.27 -7.47
C SER A 91 -4.13 -8.15 -6.28
N LEU A 92 -3.85 -7.58 -5.11
CA LEU A 92 -3.48 -8.36 -3.92
C LEU A 92 -4.71 -9.06 -3.30
N PRO A 93 -4.53 -10.22 -2.65
CA PRO A 93 -5.62 -10.88 -1.93
C PRO A 93 -6.10 -10.03 -0.74
N ASP A 94 -7.31 -10.32 -0.26
CA ASP A 94 -7.79 -9.74 1.00
C ASP A 94 -6.93 -10.21 2.19
N CYS A 95 -6.69 -9.32 3.14
CA CYS A 95 -6.04 -9.69 4.41
C CYS A 95 -6.94 -10.64 5.20
N ARG A 96 -6.33 -11.70 5.74
CA ARG A 96 -6.96 -12.73 6.58
C ARG A 96 -6.34 -12.73 7.96
#